data_AF-H3H7M2-F1
#
_entry.id   AF-H3H7M2-F1
#
_cell.length_a   1.000
_cell.length_b   1.000
_cell.length_c   1.000
_cell.angle_alpha   90.00
_cell.angle_beta   90.00
_cell.angle_gamma   90.00
#
_symmetry.space_group_name_H-M   'P 1'
#
loop_
_entity.id
_entity.type
_entity.pdbx_description
1 polymer ?
#
loop_
_entity_poly.entity_id
_entity_poly.type
_entity_poly.pdbx_seq_one_letter_code
_entity_poly.pdbx_strand_id
1 'polypeptide(L)'
;MTPPLTPATPQTPPLVSREAKQFERNSAKKRVLDAFLAGHDWLVVAASNAVPVTTARRVAAKGSIEQQPRGGVRTACIKMTVEVMFKLEEYLDEQADMTMA
;
A
#
# COMPACT_ATOMS: atom_id res chain seq x y z
N MET A 1 -43.19 -42.17 -2.20
CA MET A 1 -42.18 -41.86 -3.24
C MET A 1 -41.74 -40.43 -3.03
N THR A 2 -40.57 -40.21 -2.43
CA THR A 2 -40.00 -38.88 -2.15
C THR A 2 -38.99 -38.57 -3.26
N PRO A 3 -39.04 -37.40 -3.90
CA PRO A 3 -38.05 -37.05 -4.91
C PRO A 3 -36.70 -36.74 -4.24
N PRO A 4 -35.55 -37.03 -4.89
CA PRO A 4 -34.25 -36.73 -4.34
C PRO A 4 -34.00 -35.22 -4.36
N LEU A 5 -33.50 -34.67 -3.24
CA LEU A 5 -32.98 -33.31 -3.19
C LEU A 5 -31.78 -33.20 -4.14
N THR A 6 -31.88 -32.26 -5.09
CA THR A 6 -30.76 -31.82 -5.92
C THR A 6 -29.66 -31.23 -5.01
N PRO A 7 -28.40 -31.66 -5.10
CA PRO A 7 -27.33 -31.04 -4.33
C PRO A 7 -27.11 -29.62 -4.84
N ALA A 8 -27.28 -28.63 -3.95
CA ALA A 8 -26.96 -27.25 -4.22
C ALA A 8 -25.48 -27.14 -4.60
N THR A 9 -25.20 -26.59 -5.78
CA THR A 9 -23.85 -26.25 -6.24
C THR A 9 -23.17 -25.39 -5.17
N PRO A 10 -21.94 -25.74 -4.71
CA PRO A 10 -21.17 -24.87 -3.82
C PRO A 10 -20.96 -23.53 -4.51
N GLN A 11 -21.56 -22.46 -4.00
CA GLN A 11 -21.27 -21.13 -4.51
C GLN A 11 -19.84 -20.77 -4.15
N THR A 12 -18.93 -20.89 -5.11
CA THR A 12 -17.58 -20.34 -5.03
C THR A 12 -17.73 -18.84 -4.75
N PRO A 13 -17.18 -18.30 -3.65
CA PRO A 13 -17.20 -16.87 -3.40
C PRO A 13 -16.58 -16.14 -4.59
N PRO A 14 -17.14 -15.00 -5.05
CA PRO A 14 -16.53 -14.25 -6.14
C PRO A 14 -15.08 -13.95 -5.77
N LEU A 15 -14.16 -14.25 -6.69
CA LEU A 15 -12.73 -14.00 -6.51
C LEU A 15 -12.52 -12.47 -6.48
N VAL A 16 -12.63 -11.87 -5.30
CA VAL A 16 -12.46 -10.42 -5.13
C VAL A 16 -11.01 -10.08 -5.50
N SER A 17 -10.84 -9.11 -6.41
CA SER A 17 -9.52 -8.70 -6.88
C SER A 17 -8.62 -8.24 -5.74
N ARG A 18 -7.30 -8.31 -5.93
CA ARG A 18 -6.33 -7.86 -4.92
C ARG A 18 -6.51 -6.38 -4.61
N GLU A 19 -6.81 -5.60 -5.63
CA GLU A 19 -7.04 -4.15 -5.58
C GLU A 19 -8.28 -3.85 -4.75
N ALA A 20 -9.38 -4.57 -4.98
CA ALA A 20 -10.61 -4.43 -4.20
C ALA A 20 -10.40 -4.79 -2.71
N LYS A 21 -9.66 -5.88 -2.42
CA LYS A 21 -9.28 -6.23 -1.03
C LYS A 21 -8.39 -5.15 -0.39
N GLN A 22 -7.50 -4.54 -1.17
CA GLN A 22 -6.63 -3.48 -0.68
C GLN A 22 -7.41 -2.19 -0.41
N PHE A 23 -8.34 -1.84 -1.30
CA PHE A 23 -9.25 -0.71 -1.14
C PHE A 23 -10.06 -0.86 0.14
N GLU A 24 -10.70 -2.02 0.36
CA GLU A 24 -11.50 -2.24 1.57
C GLU A 24 -10.65 -2.14 2.84
N ARG A 25 -9.44 -2.72 2.83
CA ARG A 25 -8.51 -2.58 3.97
C ARG A 25 -8.11 -1.13 4.25
N ASN A 26 -7.93 -0.31 3.22
CA ASN A 26 -7.58 1.10 3.38
C ASN A 26 -8.78 1.91 3.88
N SER A 27 -9.98 1.63 3.35
CA SER A 27 -11.24 2.22 3.80
C SER A 27 -11.53 1.90 5.27
N ALA A 28 -11.31 0.65 5.69
CA ALA A 28 -11.42 0.23 7.10
C ALA A 28 -10.49 1.02 8.02
N LYS A 29 -9.21 1.20 7.63
CA LYS A 29 -8.26 2.02 8.40
C LYS A 29 -8.66 3.50 8.43
N LYS A 30 -9.23 4.01 7.33
CA LYS A 30 -9.71 5.40 7.26
C LYS A 30 -10.81 5.64 8.28
N ARG A 31 -11.80 4.75 8.35
CA ARG A 31 -12.88 4.81 9.35
C ARG A 31 -12.35 4.84 10.79
N VAL A 32 -11.31 4.06 11.08
CA VAL A 32 -10.64 4.07 12.39
C VAL A 32 -9.95 5.41 12.66
N LEU A 33 -9.23 5.95 11.67
CA LEU A 33 -8.55 7.25 11.81
C LEU A 33 -9.56 8.38 12.02
N ASP A 34 -10.64 8.40 11.23
CA ASP A 34 -11.69 9.42 11.32
C ASP A 34 -12.36 9.37 12.71
N ALA A 35 -12.65 8.19 13.23
CA ALA A 35 -13.19 8.02 14.59
C ALA A 35 -12.22 8.51 15.67
N PHE A 36 -10.92 8.26 15.51
CA PHE A 36 -9.90 8.75 16.43
C PHE A 36 -9.83 10.27 16.42
N LEU A 37 -9.82 10.89 15.23
CA LEU A 37 -9.80 12.36 15.09
C LEU A 37 -11.08 13.02 15.63
N ALA A 38 -12.22 12.34 15.54
CA ALA A 38 -13.48 12.78 16.13
C ALA A 38 -13.58 12.54 17.65
N GLY A 39 -12.59 11.92 18.29
CA GLY A 39 -12.60 11.61 19.73
C GLY A 39 -13.57 10.49 20.13
N HIS A 40 -14.04 9.69 19.17
CA HIS A 40 -14.89 8.52 19.42
C HIS A 40 -14.08 7.29 19.83
N ASP A 41 -14.77 6.24 20.29
CA ASP A 41 -14.14 4.95 20.57
C ASP A 41 -13.76 4.22 19.27
N TRP A 42 -12.58 4.57 18.77
CA TRP A 42 -12.00 4.03 17.55
C TRP A 42 -11.55 2.57 17.68
N LEU A 43 -11.45 1.99 18.89
CA LEU A 43 -11.16 0.56 19.07
C LEU A 43 -12.39 -0.29 18.75
N VAL A 44 -13.58 0.17 19.10
CA VAL A 44 -14.84 -0.46 18.69
C VAL A 44 -15.01 -0.41 17.17
N VAL A 45 -14.68 0.73 16.56
CA VAL A 45 -14.67 0.87 15.08
C VAL A 45 -13.66 -0.08 14.44
N ALA A 46 -12.50 -0.30 15.05
CA ALA A 46 -11.52 -1.26 14.54
C ALA A 46 -12.06 -2.70 14.59
N ALA A 47 -12.70 -3.08 15.70
CA ALA A 47 -13.28 -4.41 15.85
C ALA A 47 -14.40 -4.67 14.82
N SER A 48 -15.29 -3.70 14.60
CA SER A 48 -16.39 -3.84 13.62
C SER A 48 -15.92 -3.91 12.17
N ASN A 49 -14.72 -3.39 11.88
CA ASN A 49 -14.12 -3.37 10.54
C ASN A 49 -13.03 -4.42 10.34
N ALA A 50 -12.91 -5.39 11.25
CA ALA A 50 -11.88 -6.42 11.22
C ALA A 50 -10.44 -5.85 11.11
N VAL A 51 -10.21 -4.67 11.70
CA VAL A 51 -8.87 -4.07 11.80
C VAL A 51 -8.22 -4.55 13.09
N PRO A 52 -7.03 -5.21 13.04
CA PRO A 52 -6.33 -5.62 14.24
C PRO A 52 -6.00 -4.43 15.14
N VAL A 53 -6.15 -4.58 16.45
CA VAL A 53 -5.89 -3.53 17.45
C VAL A 53 -4.49 -2.93 17.30
N THR A 54 -3.48 -3.74 16.98
CA THR A 54 -2.10 -3.30 16.71
C THR A 54 -2.01 -2.37 15.51
N THR A 55 -2.79 -2.65 14.45
CA THR A 55 -2.87 -1.82 13.25
C THR A 55 -3.63 -0.53 13.54
N ALA A 56 -4.74 -0.61 14.28
CA ALA A 56 -5.53 0.54 14.68
C ALA A 56 -4.68 1.53 15.51
N ARG A 57 -3.95 1.03 16.53
CA ARG A 57 -3.01 1.84 17.34
C ARG A 57 -1.95 2.51 16.48
N ARG A 58 -1.38 1.79 15.50
CA ARG A 58 -0.39 2.35 14.59
C ARG A 58 -0.97 3.46 13.72
N VAL A 59 -2.19 3.29 13.21
CA VAL A 59 -2.89 4.31 12.41
C VAL A 59 -3.15 5.56 13.24
N ALA A 60 -3.68 5.40 14.45
CA ALA A 60 -3.93 6.52 15.38
C ALA A 60 -2.63 7.25 15.74
N ALA A 61 -1.57 6.51 16.13
CA ALA A 61 -0.27 7.08 16.48
C ALA A 61 0.41 7.80 15.30
N LYS A 62 0.24 7.27 14.07
CA LYS A 62 0.80 7.90 12.86
C LYS A 62 -0.04 9.09 12.39
N GLY A 63 -1.34 9.12 12.68
CA GLY A 63 -2.27 10.13 12.18
C GLY A 63 -2.54 10.05 10.67
N SER A 64 -2.11 8.97 10.00
CA SER A 64 -2.27 8.80 8.55
C SER A 64 -2.38 7.32 8.17
N ILE A 65 -3.25 7.04 7.19
CA ILE A 65 -3.41 5.72 6.57
C ILE A 65 -2.46 5.49 5.38
N GLU A 66 -1.75 6.53 4.95
CA GLU A 66 -0.87 6.47 3.80
C GLU A 66 0.27 5.49 4.06
N GLN A 67 0.47 4.57 3.13
CA GLN A 67 1.58 3.65 3.19
C GLN A 67 2.82 4.34 2.62
N GLN A 68 3.84 4.51 3.45
CA GLN A 68 5.13 4.99 2.97
C GLN A 68 5.69 3.99 1.94
N PRO A 69 6.38 4.49 0.90
CA PRO A 69 7.06 3.62 -0.05
C PRO A 69 7.91 2.59 0.69
N ARG A 70 7.74 1.32 0.33
CA ARG A 70 8.51 0.22 0.92
C ARG A 70 9.68 -0.12 0.01
N GLY A 71 10.86 -0.22 0.60
CA GLY A 71 12.10 -0.50 -0.14
C GLY A 71 12.77 0.76 -0.67
N GLY A 72 13.67 0.59 -1.63
CA GLY A 72 14.50 1.65 -2.19
C GLY A 72 15.99 1.43 -1.99
N VAL A 73 16.79 2.25 -2.66
CA VAL A 73 18.25 2.26 -2.54
C VAL A 73 18.67 3.28 -1.49
N ARG A 74 19.63 2.92 -0.64
CA ARG A 74 20.23 3.88 0.29
C ARG A 74 21.06 4.89 -0.49
N THR A 75 21.07 6.15 -0.08
CA THR A 75 21.86 7.21 -0.74
C THR A 75 23.32 6.82 -0.94
N ALA A 76 23.94 6.15 0.05
CA ALA A 76 25.32 5.67 -0.01
C ALA A 76 25.57 4.58 -1.09
N CYS A 77 24.52 3.95 -1.62
CA CYS A 77 24.63 2.93 -2.67
C CYS A 77 24.37 3.49 -4.07
N ILE A 78 24.00 4.78 -4.20
CA ILE A 78 23.73 5.43 -5.48
C ILE A 78 25.06 5.76 -6.15
N LYS A 79 25.33 5.12 -7.30
CA LYS A 79 26.51 5.40 -8.13
C LYS A 79 26.30 6.57 -9.10
N MET A 80 25.10 6.69 -9.68
CA MET A 80 24.71 7.83 -10.50
C MET A 80 24.06 8.89 -9.64
N THR A 81 24.90 9.72 -9.03
CA THR A 81 24.43 10.91 -8.32
C THR A 81 24.08 12.00 -9.33
N VAL A 82 23.34 13.02 -8.87
CA VAL A 82 23.00 14.19 -9.71
C VAL A 82 24.26 14.88 -10.24
N GLU A 83 25.31 14.98 -9.42
CA GLU A 83 26.59 15.55 -9.82
C GLU A 83 27.29 14.72 -10.91
N VAL A 84 27.27 13.38 -10.77
CA VAL A 84 27.85 12.49 -11.79
C VAL A 84 27.06 12.60 -13.09
N MET A 85 25.72 12.65 -13.04
CA MET A 85 24.89 12.88 -14.23
C MET A 85 25.21 14.22 -14.89
N PHE A 86 25.24 15.31 -14.11
CA PHE A 86 25.53 16.63 -14.63
C PHE A 86 26.91 16.68 -15.32
N LYS A 87 27.92 16.05 -14.72
CA LYS A 87 29.26 16.00 -15.32
C LYS A 87 29.29 15.14 -16.58
N LEU A 88 28.52 14.05 -16.62
CA LEU A 88 28.37 13.25 -17.83
C LEU A 88 27.69 14.02 -18.96
N GLU A 89 26.65 14.81 -18.65
CA GLU A 89 25.97 15.67 -19.63
C GLU A 89 26.94 16.72 -20.20
N GLU A 90 27.72 17.40 -19.35
CA GLU A 90 28.76 18.34 -19.78
C GLU A 90 29.78 17.68 -20.72
N TYR A 91 30.25 16.47 -20.40
CA TYR A 91 31.19 15.76 -21.27
C TYR A 91 30.59 15.38 -22.63
N LEU A 92 29.31 15.02 -22.68
CA LEU A 92 28.63 14.69 -23.93
C LEU A 92 28.41 15.93 -24.81
N ASP A 93 28.11 17.08 -24.19
CA ASP A 93 27.98 18.35 -24.89
C ASP A 93 29.32 18.85 -25.45
N GLU A 94 30.42 18.61 -24.73
CA GLU A 94 31.78 19.03 -25.14
C GLU A 94 32.43 18.08 -26.16
N GLN A 95 32.15 16.77 -26.09
CA GLN A 95 32.82 15.73 -26.88
C GLN A 95 31.81 14.75 -27.50
N ALA A 96 31.16 15.18 -28.60
CA ALA A 96 30.15 14.39 -29.31
C ALA A 96 30.67 13.05 -29.89
N ASP A 97 32.00 12.89 -30.02
CA ASP A 97 32.66 11.71 -30.58
C ASP A 97 33.09 10.70 -29.51
N MET A 98 32.92 11.01 -28.21
CA MET A 98 33.31 10.09 -27.14
C MET A 98 32.24 9.00 -26.94
N THR A 99 32.60 7.76 -27.29
CA THR A 99 31.82 6.58 -26.91
C THR A 99 32.27 6.11 -25.53
N MET A 100 31.32 6.01 -24.60
CA MET A 100 31.50 5.40 -23.28
C MET A 100 31.68 3.88 -23.46
N ALA A 101 32.93 3.44 -23.70
CA ALA A 101 33.31 2.02 -23.77
C ALA A 101 33.44 1.39 -22.39
#